data_AF-A0A4U8USZ6-F1
#
_entry.id   AF-A0A4U8USZ6-F1
#
_cell.length_a   1.000
_cell.length_b   1.000
_cell.length_c   1.000
_cell.angle_alpha   90.00
_cell.angle_beta   90.00
_cell.angle_gamma   90.00
#
_symmetry.space_group_name_H-M   'P 1'
#
loop_
_entity.id
_entity.type
_entity.pdbx_description
1 polymer ?
#
loop_
_entity_poly.entity_id
_entity_poly.type
_entity_poly.pdbx_seq_one_letter_code
_entity_poly.pdbx_strand_id
1 'polypeptide(L)'
;MSRDTLFLLSLTLLLPLVFSQSFQNVGLGFPESWDGDKYSELYCPSTNIPKFLDGYFLCQLSASYGNPAAPPGSRLNHMIDAIGAVGSFKISNGQVTFSSQYYPSRPYKIWEYYDRNMTKSSVPWAGWSDYNVSAMARWEQVPANPNAARFHPNLDFWRVGKKILAATEAPYWVGYQFDVDTLSQFKMFPFIEKNDVFEGPNPAMIPISMSVHERRSSDGLIWGSFSAMNFNEQRFYHGVFTVDKDGTRRVVGLYDYGVWDTNACGKNDEYIGDKTLLPGYIHSITSTENFIILPITSLLINPCKFKEPPMTNVRSSIQKGGLWGMDFYDMVPMRFLIFNKKTGQWSTQKPLEVFPSMFVTHQLNAFENPDGTIYADMVSDSPRGS
;
A
#
# COMPACT_ATOMS: atom_id res chain seq x y z
N MET A 1 41.01 -20.63 49.85
CA MET A 1 40.03 -19.87 49.04
C MET A 1 38.76 -19.75 49.87
N SER A 2 38.37 -18.52 50.21
CA SER A 2 37.32 -18.24 51.19
C SER A 2 35.93 -18.48 50.61
N ARG A 3 34.96 -18.64 51.52
CA ARG A 3 33.51 -18.81 51.27
C ARG A 3 32.87 -17.72 50.40
N ASP A 4 33.58 -16.65 50.09
CA ASP A 4 33.07 -15.49 49.34
C ASP A 4 33.19 -15.67 47.82
N THR A 5 33.97 -16.65 47.34
CA THR A 5 34.08 -16.93 45.89
C THR A 5 32.94 -17.80 45.36
N LEU A 6 32.16 -18.45 46.24
CA LEU A 6 31.00 -19.26 45.84
C LEU A 6 29.69 -18.46 45.71
N PHE A 7 29.63 -17.24 46.28
CA PHE A 7 28.43 -16.42 46.26
C PHE A 7 28.26 -15.60 44.97
N LEU A 8 29.34 -15.34 44.22
CA LEU A 8 29.25 -14.67 42.92
C LEU A 8 28.91 -15.61 41.75
N LEU A 9 29.14 -16.92 41.88
CA LEU A 9 28.78 -17.90 40.84
C LEU A 9 27.32 -18.35 40.89
N SER A 10 26.60 -18.05 41.98
CA SER A 10 25.19 -18.41 42.16
C SER A 10 24.22 -17.31 41.73
N LEU A 11 24.69 -16.08 41.47
CA LEU A 11 23.83 -14.96 41.04
C LEU A 11 23.74 -14.80 39.52
N THR A 12 24.63 -15.42 38.74
CA THR A 12 24.62 -15.38 37.26
C THR A 12 23.80 -16.51 36.62
N LEU A 13 23.30 -17.46 37.40
CA LEU A 13 22.50 -18.61 36.93
C LEU A 13 20.99 -18.47 37.14
N LEU A 14 20.53 -17.31 37.63
CA LEU A 14 19.11 -16.96 37.80
C LEU A 14 18.71 -15.76 36.94
N LEU A 15 19.32 -15.59 35.76
CA LEU A 15 18.63 -14.88 34.70
C LEU A 15 17.36 -15.67 34.41
N PRO A 16 16.15 -15.07 34.46
CA PRO A 16 14.98 -15.74 33.94
C PRO A 16 15.33 -16.02 32.48
N LEU A 17 15.49 -17.30 32.15
CA LEU A 17 15.32 -17.76 30.79
C LEU A 17 13.96 -17.22 30.39
N VAL A 18 13.96 -16.08 29.70
CA VAL A 18 12.80 -15.57 29.02
C VAL A 18 12.40 -16.75 28.14
N PHE A 19 11.37 -17.47 28.56
CA PHE A 19 10.75 -18.50 27.75
C PHE A 19 10.27 -17.75 26.52
N SER A 20 11.14 -17.69 25.50
CA SER A 20 10.74 -17.28 24.18
C SER A 20 9.57 -18.20 23.84
N GLN A 21 8.40 -17.62 23.56
CA GLN A 21 7.27 -18.40 23.09
C GLN A 21 7.73 -19.09 21.81
N SER A 22 8.06 -20.38 21.89
CA SER A 22 8.28 -21.19 20.71
C SER A 22 6.91 -21.53 20.16
N PHE A 23 6.57 -20.90 19.05
CA PHE A 23 5.38 -21.27 18.31
C PHE A 23 5.73 -22.51 17.48
N GLN A 24 5.18 -23.66 17.87
CA GLN A 24 5.17 -24.84 16.99
C GLN A 24 4.15 -24.60 15.85
N ASN A 25 4.44 -25.10 14.66
CA ASN A 25 3.60 -24.93 13.45
C ASN A 25 3.54 -23.50 12.88
N VAL A 26 4.61 -22.71 13.00
CA VAL A 26 4.75 -21.49 12.21
C VAL A 26 5.00 -21.87 10.76
N GLY A 27 4.00 -21.67 9.91
CA GLY A 27 4.19 -21.67 8.47
C GLY A 27 4.88 -20.38 8.04
N LEU A 28 6.04 -20.48 7.41
CA LEU A 28 6.64 -19.37 6.69
C LEU A 28 6.07 -19.35 5.27
N GLY A 29 5.48 -18.22 4.87
CA GLY A 29 4.99 -18.02 3.51
C GLY A 29 3.60 -17.40 3.44
N PHE A 30 3.07 -17.34 2.23
CA PHE A 30 1.75 -16.79 1.96
C PHE A 30 0.65 -17.79 2.33
N PRO A 31 -0.35 -17.42 3.16
CA PRO A 31 -1.44 -18.31 3.50
C PRO A 31 -2.27 -18.67 2.25
N GLU A 32 -2.53 -19.97 2.05
CA GLU A 32 -3.42 -20.41 0.96
C GLU A 32 -4.82 -19.83 1.13
N SER A 33 -5.36 -19.98 2.35
CA SER A 33 -6.57 -19.29 2.80
C SER A 33 -6.49 -19.06 4.30
N TRP A 34 -7.19 -18.03 4.77
CA TRP A 34 -7.38 -17.76 6.19
C TRP A 34 -8.86 -17.76 6.54
N ASP A 35 -9.21 -18.45 7.61
CA ASP A 35 -10.59 -18.68 8.05
C ASP A 35 -10.89 -17.97 9.38
N GLY A 36 -10.11 -16.94 9.73
CA GLY A 36 -10.26 -16.25 11.02
C GLY A 36 -11.56 -15.47 11.17
N ASP A 37 -12.24 -15.17 10.07
CA ASP A 37 -13.55 -14.51 10.06
C ASP A 37 -14.72 -15.46 10.41
N LYS A 38 -14.46 -16.78 10.58
CA LYS A 38 -15.49 -17.73 11.05
C LYS A 38 -15.89 -17.50 12.50
N TYR A 39 -15.05 -16.83 13.27
CA TYR A 39 -15.33 -16.48 14.66
C TYR A 39 -15.69 -15.01 14.73
N SER A 40 -16.91 -14.71 15.20
CA SER A 40 -17.39 -13.33 15.33
C SER A 40 -16.55 -12.53 16.32
N GLU A 41 -16.10 -13.17 17.39
CA GLU A 41 -15.24 -12.59 18.42
C GLU A 41 -14.47 -13.72 19.13
N LEU A 42 -13.21 -13.47 19.44
CA LEU A 42 -12.35 -14.33 20.23
C LEU A 42 -11.89 -13.58 21.47
N TYR A 43 -12.09 -14.16 22.64
CA TYR A 43 -11.48 -13.64 23.87
C TYR A 43 -9.99 -13.94 23.86
N CYS A 44 -9.16 -12.91 24.04
CA CYS A 44 -7.70 -13.07 24.09
C CYS A 44 -7.25 -13.19 25.55
N PRO A 45 -6.76 -14.35 26.01
CA PRO A 45 -6.18 -14.48 27.34
C PRO A 45 -5.05 -13.45 27.52
N SER A 46 -5.26 -12.50 28.42
CA SER A 46 -4.40 -11.34 28.58
C SER A 46 -4.09 -11.10 30.05
N THR A 47 -2.85 -10.73 30.36
CA THR A 47 -2.40 -10.38 31.71
C THR A 47 -1.80 -8.98 31.70
N ASN A 48 -1.97 -8.24 32.80
CA ASN A 48 -1.37 -6.91 32.99
C ASN A 48 -1.72 -5.87 31.91
N ILE A 49 -2.87 -5.99 31.23
CA ILE A 49 -3.32 -4.97 30.28
C ILE A 49 -3.67 -3.68 31.03
N PRO A 50 -3.03 -2.54 30.73
CA PRO A 50 -3.29 -1.30 31.43
C PRO A 50 -4.75 -0.86 31.28
N LYS A 51 -5.42 -0.58 32.40
CA LYS A 51 -6.84 -0.18 32.42
C LYS A 51 -7.14 1.15 31.74
N PHE A 52 -6.12 1.99 31.53
CA PHE A 52 -6.27 3.26 30.82
C PHE A 52 -6.36 3.08 29.29
N LEU A 53 -5.96 1.91 28.77
CA LEU A 53 -6.16 1.59 27.36
C LEU A 53 -7.62 1.21 27.14
N ASP A 54 -8.32 2.04 26.38
CA ASP A 54 -9.72 1.84 26.00
C ASP A 54 -9.89 2.27 24.53
N GLY A 55 -10.19 1.32 23.65
CA GLY A 55 -10.28 1.57 22.21
C GLY A 55 -9.97 0.34 21.36
N TYR A 56 -9.53 0.60 20.12
CA TYR A 56 -9.29 -0.42 19.11
C TYR A 56 -7.88 -0.32 18.55
N PHE A 57 -7.22 -1.47 18.40
CA PHE A 57 -6.02 -1.62 17.59
C PHE A 57 -6.38 -2.41 16.33
N LEU A 58 -6.27 -1.77 15.18
CA LEU A 58 -6.67 -2.33 13.88
C LEU A 58 -5.45 -2.85 13.13
N CYS A 59 -5.60 -4.00 12.49
CA CYS A 59 -4.57 -4.61 11.65
C CYS A 59 -5.13 -4.89 10.26
N GLN A 60 -4.32 -4.60 9.24
CA GLN A 60 -4.55 -5.14 7.91
C GLN A 60 -4.06 -6.58 7.86
N LEU A 61 -4.88 -7.47 7.29
CA LEU A 61 -4.57 -8.89 7.17
C LEU A 61 -4.53 -9.25 5.68
N SER A 62 -3.34 -9.58 5.20
CA SER A 62 -3.15 -10.23 3.89
C SER A 62 -3.55 -11.70 4.00
N ALA A 63 -4.85 -11.95 3.91
CA ALA A 63 -5.44 -13.15 4.46
C ALA A 63 -5.43 -14.37 3.53
N SER A 64 -5.53 -14.21 2.21
CA SER A 64 -5.50 -15.35 1.28
C SER A 64 -4.75 -15.08 -0.02
N TYR A 65 -3.97 -16.08 -0.45
CA TYR A 65 -3.14 -16.05 -1.66
C TYR A 65 -3.37 -17.22 -2.62
N GLY A 66 -4.12 -18.24 -2.19
CA GLY A 66 -4.37 -19.46 -2.96
C GLY A 66 -3.22 -20.46 -2.87
N ASN A 67 -3.43 -21.64 -3.45
CA ASN A 67 -2.50 -22.76 -3.34
C ASN A 67 -1.09 -22.36 -3.83
N PRO A 68 -0.05 -22.38 -2.97
CA PRO A 68 1.30 -21.96 -3.36
C PRO A 68 1.92 -22.73 -4.53
N ALA A 69 1.46 -23.97 -4.77
CA ALA A 69 1.91 -24.81 -5.89
C ALA A 69 1.22 -24.45 -7.22
N ALA A 70 0.15 -23.64 -7.21
CA ALA A 70 -0.50 -23.20 -8.44
C ALA A 70 0.36 -22.17 -9.21
N PRO A 71 0.24 -22.09 -10.54
CA PRO A 71 0.93 -21.06 -11.31
C PRO A 71 0.35 -19.66 -11.08
N PRO A 72 1.11 -18.58 -11.35
CA PRO A 72 0.59 -17.20 -11.37
C PRO A 72 -0.70 -17.08 -12.20
N GLY A 73 -1.62 -16.18 -11.84
CA GLY A 73 -2.95 -16.08 -12.46
C GLY A 73 -3.96 -17.15 -12.01
N SER A 74 -3.51 -18.26 -11.43
CA SER A 74 -4.36 -19.22 -10.67
C SER A 74 -4.16 -19.10 -9.15
N ARG A 75 -3.17 -18.32 -8.73
CA ARG A 75 -2.93 -17.85 -7.36
C ARG A 75 -2.38 -16.43 -7.41
N LEU A 76 -2.41 -15.75 -6.28
CA LEU A 76 -1.73 -14.47 -6.12
C LEU A 76 -0.22 -14.74 -5.99
N ASN A 77 0.58 -13.97 -6.73
CA ASN A 77 2.03 -14.08 -6.73
C ASN A 77 2.72 -12.80 -6.23
N HIS A 78 1.96 -11.82 -5.75
CA HIS A 78 2.48 -10.63 -5.12
C HIS A 78 1.79 -10.34 -3.78
N MET A 79 2.57 -9.94 -2.77
CA MET A 79 2.10 -9.77 -1.38
C MET A 79 0.94 -8.76 -1.28
N ILE A 80 1.01 -7.67 -2.04
CA ILE A 80 0.08 -6.55 -1.89
C ILE A 80 -1.30 -6.80 -2.52
N ASP A 81 -1.47 -7.86 -3.32
CA ASP A 81 -2.78 -8.22 -3.88
C ASP A 81 -3.54 -9.25 -3.06
N ALA A 82 -3.00 -9.64 -1.89
CA ALA A 82 -3.66 -10.57 -0.98
C ALA A 82 -5.14 -10.24 -0.82
N ILE A 83 -5.99 -11.26 -0.76
CA ILE A 83 -7.39 -11.04 -0.41
C ILE A 83 -7.43 -10.50 1.02
N GLY A 84 -7.74 -9.22 1.14
CA GLY A 84 -7.61 -8.48 2.39
C GLY A 84 -8.74 -8.70 3.39
N ALA A 85 -8.37 -8.66 4.67
CA ALA A 85 -9.29 -8.62 5.80
C ALA A 85 -8.84 -7.56 6.83
N VAL A 86 -9.78 -7.13 7.66
CA VAL A 86 -9.50 -6.32 8.86
C VAL A 86 -9.47 -7.22 10.08
N GLY A 87 -8.47 -7.05 10.94
CA GLY A 87 -8.47 -7.54 12.32
C GLY A 87 -8.63 -6.38 13.29
N SER A 88 -9.33 -6.59 14.40
CA SER A 88 -9.58 -5.59 15.42
C SER A 88 -9.35 -6.20 16.79
N PHE A 89 -8.40 -5.65 17.54
CA PHE A 89 -8.24 -5.89 18.96
C PHE A 89 -8.97 -4.78 19.72
N LYS A 90 -10.13 -5.10 20.29
CA LYS A 90 -10.85 -4.20 21.19
C LYS A 90 -10.26 -4.36 22.59
N ILE A 91 -9.73 -3.26 23.12
CA ILE A 91 -9.15 -3.21 24.46
C ILE A 91 -10.10 -2.38 25.33
N SER A 92 -10.56 -2.92 26.44
CA SER A 92 -11.35 -2.16 27.40
C SER A 92 -11.23 -2.77 28.80
N ASN A 93 -11.02 -1.91 29.80
CA ASN A 93 -10.94 -2.29 31.22
C ASN A 93 -9.99 -3.48 31.50
N GLY A 94 -8.85 -3.52 30.82
CA GLY A 94 -7.85 -4.58 30.99
C GLY A 94 -8.19 -5.91 30.33
N GLN A 95 -9.23 -5.95 29.48
CA GLN A 95 -9.60 -7.10 28.67
C GLN A 95 -9.35 -6.81 27.19
N VAL A 96 -9.09 -7.88 26.42
CA VAL A 96 -8.88 -7.80 24.97
C VAL A 96 -9.76 -8.82 24.28
N THR A 97 -10.54 -8.37 23.31
CA THR A 97 -11.22 -9.25 22.35
C THR A 97 -10.69 -9.00 20.95
N PHE A 98 -10.63 -10.06 20.16
CA PHE A 98 -10.22 -10.02 18.76
C PHE A 98 -11.40 -10.38 17.87
N SER A 99 -11.71 -9.52 16.91
CA SER A 99 -12.68 -9.78 15.85
C SER A 99 -12.02 -9.56 14.50
N SER A 100 -12.53 -10.23 13.46
CA SER A 100 -11.94 -10.10 12.15
C SER A 100 -12.92 -10.38 11.03
N GLN A 101 -12.74 -9.72 9.88
CA GLN A 101 -13.69 -9.81 8.77
C GLN A 101 -12.98 -9.53 7.44
N TYR A 102 -13.25 -10.35 6.43
CA TYR A 102 -12.84 -10.04 5.06
C TYR A 102 -13.52 -8.77 4.54
N TYR A 103 -12.78 -7.95 3.82
CA TYR A 103 -13.40 -6.85 3.08
C TYR A 103 -14.28 -7.43 1.98
N PRO A 104 -15.59 -7.08 1.92
CA PRO A 104 -16.45 -7.54 0.84
C PRO A 104 -16.22 -6.79 -0.48
N SER A 105 -14.95 -6.66 -0.90
CA SER A 105 -14.52 -6.11 -2.18
C SER A 105 -14.80 -7.07 -3.33
N ARG A 106 -14.77 -6.60 -4.58
CA ARG A 106 -15.07 -7.42 -5.76
C ARG A 106 -14.18 -8.66 -5.86
N PRO A 107 -12.85 -8.56 -5.66
CA PRO A 107 -12.00 -9.76 -5.67
C PRO A 107 -12.35 -10.78 -4.56
N TYR A 108 -12.68 -10.34 -3.34
CA TYR A 108 -13.17 -11.25 -2.29
C TYR A 108 -14.51 -11.87 -2.71
N LYS A 109 -15.43 -11.10 -3.29
CA LYS A 109 -16.77 -11.58 -3.64
C LYS A 109 -16.79 -12.65 -4.73
N ILE A 110 -15.92 -12.56 -5.73
CA ILE A 110 -15.78 -13.66 -6.70
C ILE A 110 -15.16 -14.90 -6.06
N TRP A 111 -14.17 -14.73 -5.18
CA TRP A 111 -13.57 -15.85 -4.46
C TRP A 111 -14.59 -16.53 -3.53
N GLU A 112 -15.37 -15.75 -2.78
CA GLU A 112 -16.47 -16.20 -1.93
C GLU A 112 -17.57 -16.92 -2.73
N TYR A 113 -17.95 -16.38 -3.91
CA TYR A 113 -18.94 -17.01 -4.79
C TYR A 113 -18.55 -18.45 -5.20
N TYR A 114 -17.25 -18.74 -5.28
CA TYR A 114 -16.72 -20.08 -5.56
C TYR A 114 -16.26 -20.80 -4.29
N ASP A 115 -16.93 -20.59 -3.15
CA ASP A 115 -16.65 -21.26 -1.87
C ASP A 115 -15.22 -21.05 -1.39
N ARG A 116 -14.66 -19.84 -1.59
CA ARG A 116 -13.28 -19.51 -1.22
C ARG A 116 -12.23 -20.40 -1.90
N ASN A 117 -12.52 -20.85 -3.13
CA ASN A 117 -11.63 -21.71 -3.90
C ASN A 117 -10.96 -20.94 -5.05
N MET A 118 -9.65 -20.69 -4.94
CA MET A 118 -8.90 -19.97 -5.98
C MET A 118 -8.65 -20.81 -7.24
N THR A 119 -8.70 -22.13 -7.17
CA THR A 119 -8.65 -22.99 -8.37
C THR A 119 -9.90 -22.76 -9.24
N LYS A 120 -11.04 -22.43 -8.63
CA LYS A 120 -12.29 -22.12 -9.34
C LYS A 120 -12.41 -20.64 -9.72
N SER A 121 -12.07 -19.71 -8.84
CA SER A 121 -12.17 -18.27 -9.13
C SER A 121 -11.01 -17.76 -9.99
N SER A 122 -9.83 -18.39 -9.91
CA SER A 122 -8.55 -17.89 -10.43
C SER A 122 -8.22 -16.49 -9.86
N VAL A 123 -7.34 -15.73 -10.50
CA VAL A 123 -7.12 -14.30 -10.19
C VAL A 123 -7.74 -13.43 -11.31
N PRO A 124 -9.03 -13.07 -11.22
CA PRO A 124 -9.76 -12.33 -12.24
C PRO A 124 -9.69 -10.80 -12.07
N TRP A 125 -8.61 -10.26 -11.53
CA TRP A 125 -8.44 -8.80 -11.37
C TRP A 125 -7.01 -8.38 -11.67
N ALA A 126 -6.87 -7.23 -12.32
CA ALA A 126 -5.57 -6.65 -12.64
C ALA A 126 -5.02 -5.91 -11.42
N GLY A 127 -4.22 -6.60 -10.61
CA GLY A 127 -3.41 -6.03 -9.53
C GLY A 127 -1.92 -6.06 -9.89
N TRP A 128 -1.03 -6.19 -8.91
CA TRP A 128 0.41 -6.42 -9.16
C TRP A 128 0.70 -7.84 -9.65
N SER A 129 -0.12 -8.80 -9.23
CA SER A 129 -0.08 -10.21 -9.55
C SER A 129 -0.53 -10.45 -10.99
N ASP A 130 0.00 -11.51 -11.59
CA ASP A 130 -0.48 -12.01 -12.88
C ASP A 130 -1.95 -12.43 -12.73
N TYR A 131 -2.76 -12.17 -13.76
CA TYR A 131 -4.21 -12.35 -13.73
C TYR A 131 -4.72 -13.16 -14.92
N ASN A 132 -5.90 -13.75 -14.76
CA ASN A 132 -6.52 -14.59 -15.78
C ASN A 132 -7.68 -13.85 -16.46
N VAL A 133 -7.49 -13.45 -17.72
CA VAL A 133 -8.50 -12.68 -18.47
C VAL A 133 -9.78 -13.47 -18.75
N SER A 134 -9.66 -14.77 -18.98
CA SER A 134 -10.83 -15.64 -19.17
C SER A 134 -11.65 -15.77 -17.88
N ALA A 135 -11.00 -15.66 -16.71
CA ALA A 135 -11.68 -15.62 -15.43
C ALA A 135 -12.32 -14.25 -15.15
N MET A 136 -11.83 -13.15 -15.73
CA MET A 136 -12.44 -11.81 -15.56
C MET A 136 -13.90 -11.78 -16.03
N ALA A 137 -14.23 -12.51 -17.10
CA ALA A 137 -15.62 -12.64 -17.58
C ALA A 137 -16.57 -13.25 -16.53
N ARG A 138 -16.04 -13.97 -15.53
CA ARG A 138 -16.85 -14.55 -14.44
C ARG A 138 -17.33 -13.49 -13.44
N TRP A 139 -16.78 -12.28 -13.46
CA TRP A 139 -17.27 -11.19 -12.61
C TRP A 139 -18.73 -10.83 -12.85
N GLU A 140 -19.23 -11.02 -14.07
CA GLU A 140 -20.64 -10.79 -14.39
C GLU A 140 -21.58 -11.80 -13.72
N GLN A 141 -21.04 -12.94 -13.24
CA GLN A 141 -21.80 -13.95 -12.51
C GLN A 141 -21.97 -13.60 -11.03
N VAL A 142 -21.10 -12.73 -10.49
CA VAL A 142 -21.18 -12.30 -9.09
C VAL A 142 -22.28 -11.24 -8.98
N PRO A 143 -23.24 -11.39 -8.03
CA PRO A 143 -24.28 -10.38 -7.81
C PRO A 143 -23.69 -8.98 -7.65
N ALA A 144 -24.26 -8.01 -8.36
CA ALA A 144 -23.81 -6.63 -8.29
C ALA A 144 -23.91 -6.10 -6.86
N ASN A 145 -22.80 -5.60 -6.32
CA ASN A 145 -22.76 -4.91 -5.05
C ASN A 145 -22.19 -3.51 -5.27
N PRO A 146 -23.02 -2.45 -5.27
CA PRO A 146 -22.56 -1.09 -5.50
C PRO A 146 -21.63 -0.59 -4.39
N ASN A 147 -21.65 -1.24 -3.23
CA ASN A 147 -20.75 -0.91 -2.12
C ASN A 147 -19.40 -1.61 -2.24
N ALA A 148 -19.23 -2.65 -3.06
CA ALA A 148 -17.98 -3.40 -3.12
C ALA A 148 -16.85 -2.59 -3.75
N ALA A 149 -15.76 -2.41 -3.02
CA ALA A 149 -14.54 -1.83 -3.56
C ALA A 149 -14.03 -2.64 -4.77
N ARG A 150 -13.57 -1.96 -5.82
CA ARG A 150 -13.04 -2.61 -7.03
C ARG A 150 -11.75 -3.38 -6.76
N PHE A 151 -10.91 -2.85 -5.87
CA PHE A 151 -9.63 -3.40 -5.46
C PHE A 151 -9.65 -3.81 -3.97
N HIS A 152 -8.63 -4.53 -3.52
CA HIS A 152 -8.47 -4.85 -2.11
C HIS A 152 -7.96 -3.63 -1.32
N PRO A 153 -8.69 -3.16 -0.30
CA PRO A 153 -8.23 -2.09 0.59
C PRO A 153 -7.40 -2.68 1.74
N ASN A 154 -6.29 -3.33 1.42
CA ASN A 154 -5.55 -4.24 2.32
C ASN A 154 -4.19 -3.71 2.80
N LEU A 155 -3.88 -2.43 2.60
CA LEU A 155 -2.53 -1.90 2.85
C LEU A 155 -2.45 -1.00 4.08
N ASP A 156 -3.40 -0.08 4.27
CA ASP A 156 -3.40 0.82 5.44
C ASP A 156 -4.81 1.25 5.86
N PHE A 157 -4.91 2.02 6.94
CA PHE A 157 -6.13 2.66 7.39
C PHE A 157 -5.99 4.18 7.43
N TRP A 158 -6.90 4.89 6.77
CA TRP A 158 -6.99 6.34 6.83
C TRP A 158 -8.05 6.76 7.84
N ARG A 159 -7.77 7.85 8.55
CA ARG A 159 -8.75 8.48 9.45
C ARG A 159 -9.25 9.80 8.87
N VAL A 160 -10.46 9.78 8.33
CA VAL A 160 -11.16 10.97 7.81
C VAL A 160 -12.22 11.39 8.82
N GLY A 161 -11.93 12.45 9.58
CA GLY A 161 -12.79 12.91 10.67
C GLY A 161 -13.01 11.83 11.74
N LYS A 162 -14.25 11.34 11.84
CA LYS A 162 -14.65 10.25 12.77
C LYS A 162 -14.70 8.88 12.09
N LYS A 163 -14.40 8.79 10.79
CA LYS A 163 -14.47 7.55 10.01
C LYS A 163 -13.07 6.94 9.87
N ILE A 164 -13.03 5.62 9.89
CA ILE A 164 -11.87 4.82 9.51
C ILE A 164 -12.15 4.22 8.14
N LEU A 165 -11.19 4.36 7.25
CA LEU A 165 -11.25 3.86 5.88
C LEU A 165 -10.12 2.86 5.69
N ALA A 166 -10.41 1.65 5.22
CA ALA A 166 -9.37 0.77 4.71
C ALA A 166 -8.89 1.31 3.35
N ALA A 167 -7.59 1.31 3.11
CA ALA A 167 -6.95 1.98 1.97
C ALA A 167 -6.04 1.04 1.17
N THR A 168 -5.79 1.44 -0.07
CA THR A 168 -4.89 0.81 -1.04
C THR A 168 -4.33 1.89 -1.96
N GLU A 169 -3.42 1.53 -2.86
CA GLU A 169 -2.74 2.44 -3.78
C GLU A 169 -3.52 2.75 -5.06
N ALA A 170 -4.77 2.30 -5.14
CA ALA A 170 -5.65 2.53 -6.28
C ALA A 170 -6.27 3.95 -6.23
N PRO A 171 -5.88 4.90 -7.09
CA PRO A 171 -6.17 6.33 -6.88
C PRO A 171 -7.66 6.72 -6.83
N TYR A 172 -8.50 5.99 -7.57
CA TYR A 172 -9.95 6.22 -7.66
C TYR A 172 -10.78 5.36 -6.69
N TRP A 173 -10.17 4.36 -6.05
CA TRP A 173 -10.87 3.40 -5.19
C TRP A 173 -10.23 3.29 -3.81
N VAL A 174 -9.47 4.31 -3.42
CA VAL A 174 -9.05 4.47 -2.03
C VAL A 174 -10.27 4.71 -1.16
N GLY A 175 -10.26 4.18 0.06
CA GLY A 175 -11.25 4.50 1.08
C GLY A 175 -12.46 3.57 1.07
N TYR A 176 -12.33 2.47 1.80
CA TYR A 176 -13.41 1.55 2.11
C TYR A 176 -13.79 1.67 3.58
N GLN A 177 -14.86 2.43 3.86
CA GLN A 177 -15.28 2.66 5.24
C GLN A 177 -16.05 1.48 5.81
N PHE A 178 -15.93 1.29 7.12
CA PHE A 178 -16.64 0.25 7.87
C PHE A 178 -16.90 0.71 9.31
N ASP A 179 -17.76 -0.02 10.01
CA ASP A 179 -17.99 0.15 11.43
C ASP A 179 -16.91 -0.62 12.21
N VAL A 180 -16.15 0.08 13.07
CA VAL A 180 -14.98 -0.48 13.75
C VAL A 180 -15.35 -1.44 14.88
N ASP A 181 -16.49 -1.24 15.54
CA ASP A 181 -16.93 -2.08 16.66
C ASP A 181 -17.45 -3.43 16.17
N THR A 182 -18.19 -3.42 15.06
CA THR A 182 -18.85 -4.62 14.50
C THR A 182 -18.13 -5.21 13.30
N LEU A 183 -17.12 -4.53 12.76
CA LEU A 183 -16.46 -4.87 11.49
C LEU A 183 -17.46 -5.13 10.36
N SER A 184 -18.42 -4.21 10.21
CA SER A 184 -19.54 -4.37 9.28
C SER A 184 -19.82 -3.08 8.50
N GLN A 185 -20.93 -3.05 7.74
CA GLN A 185 -21.37 -1.87 6.97
C GLN A 185 -20.34 -1.31 5.98
N PHE A 186 -19.59 -2.21 5.36
CA PHE A 186 -18.57 -1.84 4.40
C PHE A 186 -19.16 -1.13 3.18
N LYS A 187 -18.59 0.02 2.82
CA LYS A 187 -18.94 0.76 1.60
C LYS A 187 -17.84 1.71 1.17
N MET A 188 -17.81 2.05 -0.10
CA MET A 188 -16.92 3.10 -0.62
C MET A 188 -17.19 4.43 0.11
N PHE A 189 -16.11 5.11 0.49
CA PHE A 189 -16.20 6.45 1.07
C PHE A 189 -16.42 7.48 -0.05
N PRO A 190 -17.47 8.32 0.04
CA PRO A 190 -17.78 9.29 -1.00
C PRO A 190 -16.93 10.55 -0.80
N PHE A 191 -15.72 10.58 -1.37
CA PHE A 191 -14.90 11.78 -1.38
C PHE A 191 -15.59 12.92 -2.13
N ILE A 192 -15.45 14.14 -1.61
CA ILE A 192 -15.87 15.36 -2.30
C ILE A 192 -14.67 15.89 -3.07
N GLU A 193 -14.68 15.73 -4.38
CA GLU A 193 -13.58 16.19 -5.23
C GLU A 193 -13.73 17.68 -5.53
N LYS A 194 -12.70 18.46 -5.21
CA LYS A 194 -12.58 19.87 -5.62
C LYS A 194 -11.33 20.06 -6.46
N ASN A 195 -11.24 19.31 -7.55
CA ASN A 195 -10.09 19.27 -8.46
C ASN A 195 -10.45 18.49 -9.74
N ASP A 196 -9.85 18.89 -10.86
CA ASP A 196 -10.12 18.27 -12.18
C ASP A 196 -9.42 16.92 -12.41
N VAL A 197 -8.72 16.40 -11.40
CA VAL A 197 -7.95 15.15 -11.50
C VAL A 197 -8.78 13.94 -11.07
N PHE A 198 -9.57 14.11 -10.01
CA PHE A 198 -10.34 13.03 -9.39
C PHE A 198 -11.86 13.20 -9.53
N GLU A 199 -12.36 14.40 -9.86
CA GLU A 199 -13.80 14.71 -9.95
C GLU A 199 -14.55 13.89 -11.02
N GLY A 200 -13.83 13.29 -11.97
CA GLY A 200 -14.39 12.33 -12.90
C GLY A 200 -13.34 11.74 -13.84
N PRO A 201 -13.74 10.85 -14.76
CA PRO A 201 -12.85 10.35 -15.79
C PRO A 201 -12.41 11.51 -16.71
N ASN A 202 -11.20 12.01 -16.49
CA ASN A 202 -10.59 13.03 -17.33
C ASN A 202 -9.49 12.37 -18.18
N PRO A 203 -9.72 12.15 -19.49
CA PRO A 203 -8.70 11.50 -20.34
C PRO A 203 -7.42 12.33 -20.46
N ALA A 204 -7.46 13.64 -20.15
CA ALA A 204 -6.30 14.50 -20.16
C ALA A 204 -5.45 14.39 -18.87
N MET A 205 -5.96 13.85 -17.77
CA MET A 205 -5.20 13.68 -16.52
C MET A 205 -5.68 12.44 -15.78
N ILE A 206 -4.96 11.33 -15.97
CA ILE A 206 -5.30 10.04 -15.35
C ILE A 206 -4.29 9.73 -14.24
N PRO A 207 -4.70 9.72 -12.95
CA PRO A 207 -3.92 9.14 -11.86
C PRO A 207 -3.67 7.65 -12.12
N ILE A 208 -2.41 7.26 -12.10
CA ILE A 208 -1.94 5.90 -12.41
C ILE A 208 -1.40 5.18 -11.19
N SER A 209 -0.96 5.90 -10.15
CA SER A 209 -0.56 5.33 -8.86
C SER A 209 -0.72 6.36 -7.75
N MET A 210 -0.81 5.90 -6.50
CA MET A 210 -0.96 6.76 -5.33
C MET A 210 -0.25 6.13 -4.12
N SER A 211 0.37 6.93 -3.27
CA SER A 211 0.90 6.46 -2.00
C SER A 211 -0.25 6.09 -1.05
N VAL A 212 -0.17 4.95 -0.37
CA VAL A 212 -1.17 4.58 0.64
C VAL A 212 -0.82 5.11 2.02
N HIS A 213 0.46 5.24 2.35
CA HIS A 213 0.89 5.79 3.65
C HIS A 213 0.99 7.31 3.57
N GLU A 214 -0.12 7.93 3.95
CA GLU A 214 -0.34 9.37 4.00
C GLU A 214 0.25 9.99 5.27
N ARG A 215 0.32 11.32 5.30
CA ARG A 215 0.70 12.07 6.51
C ARG A 215 -0.49 12.87 7.02
N ARG A 216 -0.75 12.75 8.31
CA ARG A 216 -1.85 13.44 8.97
C ARG A 216 -1.32 14.56 9.86
N SER A 217 -1.78 15.78 9.60
CA SER A 217 -1.56 16.95 10.46
C SER A 217 -2.31 16.79 11.79
N SER A 218 -1.91 17.58 12.79
CA SER A 218 -2.51 17.56 14.14
C SER A 218 -3.99 17.95 14.14
N ASP A 219 -4.43 18.79 13.22
CA ASP A 219 -5.83 19.17 12.98
C ASP A 219 -6.65 18.08 12.26
N GLY A 220 -5.99 17.00 11.83
CA GLY A 220 -6.59 15.89 11.13
C GLY A 220 -6.63 16.01 9.60
N LEU A 221 -6.02 17.05 9.01
CA LEU A 221 -5.84 17.16 7.57
C LEU A 221 -4.89 16.05 7.09
N ILE A 222 -5.33 15.26 6.12
CA ILE A 222 -4.48 14.26 5.45
C ILE A 222 -3.75 14.92 4.29
N TRP A 223 -2.48 14.56 4.11
CA TRP A 223 -1.62 14.85 2.97
C TRP A 223 -1.25 13.54 2.30
N GLY A 224 -1.50 13.44 1.00
CA GLY A 224 -1.12 12.28 0.20
C GLY A 224 -0.51 12.69 -1.14
N SER A 225 -0.01 11.72 -1.89
CA SER A 225 0.53 11.97 -3.23
C SER A 225 0.10 10.93 -4.26
N PHE A 226 0.20 11.31 -5.54
CA PHE A 226 -0.14 10.45 -6.66
C PHE A 226 0.73 10.75 -7.87
N SER A 227 0.90 9.77 -8.75
CA SER A 227 1.44 9.99 -10.09
C SER A 227 0.28 9.99 -11.09
N ALA A 228 0.36 10.86 -12.08
CA ALA A 228 -0.64 10.97 -13.15
C ALA A 228 0.03 11.10 -14.51
N MET A 229 -0.73 10.76 -15.55
CA MET A 229 -0.33 10.91 -16.93
C MET A 229 -1.39 11.70 -17.70
N ASN A 230 -0.92 12.65 -18.51
CA ASN A 230 -1.69 13.20 -19.61
C ASN A 230 -1.36 12.41 -20.87
N PHE A 231 -2.28 11.56 -21.32
CA PHE A 231 -2.09 10.72 -22.50
C PHE A 231 -2.11 11.51 -23.81
N ASN A 232 -2.75 12.68 -23.85
CA ASN A 232 -2.78 13.52 -25.05
C ASN A 232 -1.44 14.22 -25.26
N GLU A 233 -0.83 14.70 -24.16
CA GLU A 233 0.44 15.41 -24.20
C GLU A 233 1.65 14.50 -24.00
N GLN A 234 1.44 13.21 -23.71
CA GLN A 234 2.49 12.27 -23.35
C GLN A 234 3.36 12.81 -22.22
N ARG A 235 2.71 13.31 -21.17
CA ARG A 235 3.34 14.07 -20.09
C ARG A 235 3.04 13.45 -18.73
N PHE A 236 4.07 13.35 -17.90
CA PHE A 236 3.93 12.83 -16.55
C PHE A 236 3.89 13.93 -15.51
N TYR A 237 3.09 13.68 -14.47
CA TYR A 237 2.96 14.56 -13.32
C TYR A 237 3.08 13.79 -12.01
N HIS A 238 3.55 14.47 -10.97
CA HIS A 238 3.36 14.03 -9.59
C HIS A 238 2.54 15.06 -8.83
N GLY A 239 1.45 14.64 -8.21
CA GLY A 239 0.58 15.52 -7.46
C GLY A 239 0.65 15.32 -5.95
N VAL A 240 0.44 16.40 -5.22
CA VAL A 240 0.15 16.39 -3.77
C VAL A 240 -1.31 16.77 -3.60
N PHE A 241 -2.02 16.01 -2.76
CA PHE A 241 -3.40 16.33 -2.40
C PHE A 241 -3.58 16.38 -0.89
N THR A 242 -4.69 16.99 -0.50
CA THR A 242 -5.16 16.99 0.88
C THR A 242 -6.56 16.40 0.98
N VAL A 243 -6.90 15.81 2.13
CA VAL A 243 -8.26 15.40 2.49
C VAL A 243 -8.61 15.98 3.85
N ASP A 244 -9.65 16.80 3.90
CA ASP A 244 -10.13 17.36 5.17
C ASP A 244 -11.04 16.39 5.94
N LYS A 245 -11.41 16.75 7.17
CA LYS A 245 -12.25 15.95 8.07
C LYS A 245 -13.61 15.56 7.49
N ASP A 246 -14.10 16.31 6.50
CA ASP A 246 -15.40 16.12 5.86
C ASP A 246 -15.26 15.26 4.59
N GLY A 247 -14.04 14.84 4.26
CA GLY A 247 -13.75 14.00 3.09
C GLY A 247 -13.55 14.80 1.81
N THR A 248 -13.32 16.12 1.87
CA THR A 248 -13.07 16.91 0.67
C THR A 248 -11.62 16.79 0.24
N ARG A 249 -11.40 16.26 -0.97
CA ARG A 249 -10.08 16.09 -1.57
C ARG A 249 -9.74 17.23 -2.52
N ARG A 250 -8.55 17.81 -2.34
CA ARG A 250 -8.02 18.92 -3.16
C ARG A 250 -6.62 18.58 -3.62
N VAL A 251 -6.33 18.72 -4.91
CA VAL A 251 -4.96 18.71 -5.43
C VAL A 251 -4.37 20.09 -5.18
N VAL A 252 -3.29 20.14 -4.41
CA VAL A 252 -2.67 21.39 -3.93
C VAL A 252 -1.32 21.67 -4.57
N GLY A 253 -0.76 20.71 -5.30
CA GLY A 253 0.45 20.89 -6.09
C GLY A 253 0.56 19.84 -7.18
N LEU A 254 1.12 20.22 -8.32
CA LEU A 254 1.47 19.34 -9.43
C LEU A 254 2.91 19.65 -9.85
N TYR A 255 3.76 18.62 -9.83
CA TYR A 255 5.11 18.65 -10.37
C TYR A 255 5.04 18.09 -11.80
N ASP A 256 5.54 18.85 -12.77
CA ASP A 256 5.61 18.44 -14.16
C ASP A 256 6.97 17.78 -14.41
N TYR A 257 6.98 16.47 -14.68
CA TYR A 257 8.21 15.78 -15.05
C TYR A 257 8.64 16.10 -16.48
N GLY A 258 7.72 16.50 -17.35
CA GLY A 258 7.96 16.72 -18.77
C GLY A 258 7.27 15.69 -19.69
N VAL A 259 7.47 15.91 -20.99
CA VAL A 259 6.96 15.05 -22.07
C VAL A 259 7.94 13.92 -22.32
N TRP A 260 7.49 12.67 -22.28
CA TRP A 260 8.35 11.52 -22.59
C TRP A 260 8.40 11.26 -24.10
N ASP A 261 9.50 10.67 -24.58
CA ASP A 261 9.67 10.39 -26.02
C ASP A 261 9.00 9.07 -26.41
N THR A 262 7.90 9.17 -27.16
CA THR A 262 7.14 8.00 -27.65
C THR A 262 7.92 7.08 -28.59
N ASN A 263 9.02 7.57 -29.16
CA ASN A 263 9.86 6.79 -30.06
C ASN A 263 11.05 6.13 -29.33
N ALA A 264 11.25 6.43 -28.04
CA ALA A 264 12.36 5.91 -27.25
C ALA A 264 12.04 4.56 -26.59
N CYS A 265 11.33 3.68 -27.31
CA CYS A 265 11.08 2.31 -26.90
C CYS A 265 12.09 1.37 -27.56
N GLY A 266 12.95 0.78 -26.73
CA GLY A 266 14.00 -0.16 -27.13
C GLY A 266 13.50 -1.61 -27.23
N LYS A 267 14.46 -2.54 -27.23
CA LYS A 267 14.14 -3.97 -27.21
C LYS A 267 13.45 -4.35 -25.90
N ASN A 268 12.56 -5.35 -25.95
CA ASN A 268 11.83 -5.86 -24.79
C ASN A 268 11.02 -4.80 -24.02
N ASP A 269 10.52 -3.79 -24.74
CA ASP A 269 9.75 -2.68 -24.18
C ASP A 269 10.51 -1.81 -23.17
N GLU A 270 11.85 -1.83 -23.16
CA GLU A 270 12.64 -0.93 -22.32
C GLU A 270 12.52 0.52 -22.79
N TYR A 271 12.22 1.46 -21.89
CA TYR A 271 12.35 2.88 -22.21
C TYR A 271 13.82 3.34 -22.19
N ILE A 272 14.33 3.72 -23.35
CA ILE A 272 15.72 4.16 -23.56
C ILE A 272 15.89 5.67 -23.58
N GLY A 273 14.80 6.43 -23.44
CA GLY A 273 14.81 7.89 -23.36
C GLY A 273 15.30 8.43 -22.02
N ASP A 274 15.08 9.73 -21.81
CA ASP A 274 15.45 10.42 -20.56
C ASP A 274 14.59 9.94 -19.39
N LYS A 275 15.21 9.17 -18.49
CA LYS A 275 14.56 8.56 -17.32
C LYS A 275 14.25 9.57 -16.21
N THR A 276 14.84 10.78 -16.26
CA THR A 276 14.51 11.85 -15.31
C THR A 276 13.09 12.39 -15.51
N LEU A 277 12.48 12.12 -16.67
CA LEU A 277 11.09 12.48 -17.00
C LEU A 277 10.06 11.45 -16.52
N LEU A 278 10.51 10.30 -16.00
CA LEU A 278 9.60 9.24 -15.56
C LEU A 278 9.26 9.39 -14.07
N PRO A 279 8.00 9.17 -13.67
CA PRO A 279 7.64 9.03 -12.26
C PRO A 279 8.15 7.69 -11.71
N GLY A 280 8.53 7.70 -10.43
CA GLY A 280 8.86 6.48 -9.68
C GLY A 280 7.68 5.97 -8.86
N TYR A 281 7.76 4.70 -8.45
CA TYR A 281 6.88 4.15 -7.43
C TYR A 281 7.10 4.88 -6.10
N ILE A 282 6.02 5.31 -5.46
CA ILE A 282 6.02 5.93 -4.13
C ILE A 282 4.97 5.21 -3.28
N HIS A 283 5.44 4.36 -2.38
CA HIS A 283 4.58 3.60 -1.45
C HIS A 283 4.09 4.48 -0.29
N SER A 284 4.96 5.36 0.18
CA SER A 284 4.76 6.20 1.36
C SER A 284 5.42 7.57 1.19
N ILE A 285 4.91 8.55 1.93
CA ILE A 285 5.48 9.89 1.99
C ILE A 285 5.80 10.27 3.44
N THR A 286 6.71 11.23 3.64
CA THR A 286 6.98 11.81 4.96
C THR A 286 6.76 13.32 4.95
N SER A 287 6.71 13.91 6.14
CA SER A 287 6.41 15.32 6.30
C SER A 287 7.06 15.89 7.54
N THR A 288 7.53 17.12 7.43
CA THR A 288 7.89 17.97 8.57
C THR A 288 6.69 18.83 8.97
N GLU A 289 6.88 19.89 9.75
CA GLU A 289 5.84 20.89 9.95
C GLU A 289 5.49 21.59 8.62
N ASN A 290 6.51 22.07 7.90
CA ASN A 290 6.35 22.96 6.74
C ASN A 290 6.41 22.24 5.38
N PHE A 291 6.92 21.02 5.30
CA PHE A 291 7.20 20.35 4.04
C PHE A 291 6.57 18.95 3.94
N ILE A 292 6.17 18.58 2.73
CA ILE A 292 5.96 17.18 2.31
C ILE A 292 7.19 16.75 1.52
N ILE A 293 7.69 15.56 1.80
CA ILE A 293 8.89 14.99 1.19
C ILE A 293 8.48 13.69 0.49
N LEU A 294 8.75 13.63 -0.80
CA LEU A 294 8.34 12.56 -1.70
C LEU A 294 9.58 11.81 -2.19
N PRO A 295 9.84 10.60 -1.67
CA PRO A 295 10.94 9.76 -2.12
C PRO A 295 10.54 9.01 -3.40
N ILE A 296 11.00 9.52 -4.54
CA ILE A 296 10.83 8.87 -5.84
C ILE A 296 11.88 7.77 -5.97
N THR A 297 11.44 6.53 -5.89
CA THR A 297 12.31 5.35 -6.02
C THR A 297 12.83 5.16 -7.45
N SER A 298 13.89 4.37 -7.60
CA SER A 298 14.44 3.99 -8.92
C SER A 298 13.63 2.90 -9.64
N LEU A 299 12.53 2.42 -9.04
CA LEU A 299 11.50 1.63 -9.74
C LEU A 299 10.56 2.61 -10.46
N LEU A 300 10.76 2.80 -11.76
CA LEU A 300 10.07 3.81 -12.55
C LEU A 300 8.91 3.21 -13.34
N ILE A 301 7.87 4.01 -13.55
CA ILE A 301 6.78 3.65 -14.46
C ILE A 301 7.33 3.70 -15.89
N ASN A 302 7.23 2.58 -16.61
CA ASN A 302 7.73 2.48 -17.98
C ASN A 302 6.61 2.78 -19.00
N PRO A 303 6.68 3.92 -19.72
CA PRO A 303 5.65 4.29 -20.69
C PRO A 303 5.57 3.36 -21.92
N CYS A 304 6.66 2.68 -22.29
CA CYS A 304 6.67 1.68 -23.38
C CYS A 304 5.84 0.43 -23.06
N LYS A 305 5.43 0.29 -21.80
CA LYS A 305 4.56 -0.77 -21.30
C LYS A 305 3.13 -0.30 -21.06
N PHE A 306 2.76 0.92 -21.46
CA PHE A 306 1.36 1.38 -21.48
C PHE A 306 0.58 0.82 -22.67
N LYS A 307 0.39 -0.49 -22.62
CA LYS A 307 -0.36 -1.30 -23.58
C LYS A 307 -0.93 -2.50 -22.85
N GLU A 308 -1.72 -3.30 -23.56
CA GLU A 308 -2.20 -4.55 -23.00
C GLU A 308 -1.01 -5.43 -22.57
N PRO A 309 -0.96 -5.88 -21.29
CA PRO A 309 0.16 -6.68 -20.82
C PRO A 309 0.29 -7.99 -21.60
N PRO A 310 1.51 -8.44 -21.89
CA PRO A 310 1.72 -9.66 -22.66
C PRO A 310 1.17 -10.87 -21.93
N MET A 311 0.67 -11.83 -22.71
CA MET A 311 0.27 -13.13 -22.20
C MET A 311 1.51 -13.88 -21.71
N THR A 312 1.53 -14.31 -20.45
CA THR A 312 2.59 -15.18 -19.94
C THR A 312 2.42 -16.62 -20.44
N ASN A 313 1.17 -17.02 -20.65
CA ASN A 313 0.80 -18.29 -21.25
C ASN A 313 -0.54 -18.15 -21.98
N VAL A 314 -0.47 -18.18 -23.32
CA VAL A 314 -1.61 -18.00 -24.22
C VAL A 314 -2.68 -19.08 -24.01
N ARG A 315 -2.29 -20.32 -23.72
CA ARG A 315 -3.24 -21.43 -23.52
C ARG A 315 -4.07 -21.27 -22.24
N SER A 316 -3.48 -20.69 -21.20
CA SER A 316 -4.15 -20.50 -19.90
C SER A 316 -4.77 -19.12 -19.74
N SER A 317 -4.70 -18.26 -20.76
CA SER A 317 -5.22 -16.89 -20.69
C SER A 317 -4.64 -16.04 -19.54
N ILE A 318 -3.36 -16.22 -19.19
CA ILE A 318 -2.72 -15.47 -18.10
C ILE A 318 -1.98 -14.26 -18.67
N GLN A 319 -2.26 -13.08 -18.12
CA GLN A 319 -1.59 -11.80 -18.41
C GLN A 319 -0.68 -11.36 -17.27
N LYS A 320 0.35 -10.59 -17.62
CA LYS A 320 1.24 -9.94 -16.66
C LYS A 320 0.51 -8.89 -15.82
N GLY A 321 0.76 -8.88 -14.51
CA GLY A 321 0.23 -7.87 -13.58
C GLY A 321 0.89 -6.50 -13.69
N GLY A 322 0.42 -5.54 -12.89
CA GLY A 322 0.83 -4.13 -12.91
C GLY A 322 2.32 -3.89 -12.66
N LEU A 323 2.99 -4.76 -11.91
CA LEU A 323 4.45 -4.69 -11.71
C LEU A 323 5.22 -4.78 -13.04
N TRP A 324 4.68 -5.48 -14.04
CA TRP A 324 5.29 -5.55 -15.36
C TRP A 324 5.44 -4.16 -15.99
N GLY A 325 4.49 -3.24 -15.75
CA GLY A 325 4.51 -1.87 -16.25
C GLY A 325 5.58 -0.96 -15.63
N MET A 326 6.42 -1.48 -14.74
CA MET A 326 7.50 -0.76 -14.09
C MET A 326 8.85 -1.41 -14.40
N ASP A 327 9.93 -0.63 -14.34
CA ASP A 327 11.29 -1.13 -14.45
C ASP A 327 12.18 -0.48 -13.39
N PHE A 328 13.02 -1.30 -12.78
CA PHE A 328 14.06 -0.81 -11.89
C PHE A 328 15.29 -0.44 -12.70
N TYR A 329 15.77 0.79 -12.54
CA TYR A 329 16.92 1.28 -13.29
C TYR A 329 18.12 1.52 -12.36
N ASP A 330 19.08 0.61 -12.41
CA ASP A 330 20.24 0.60 -11.49
C ASP A 330 21.12 1.86 -11.57
N MET A 331 21.12 2.54 -12.72
CA MET A 331 21.90 3.75 -12.98
C MET A 331 21.11 5.05 -12.80
N VAL A 332 19.82 4.98 -12.42
CA VAL A 332 19.01 6.17 -12.14
C VAL A 332 19.01 6.44 -10.64
N PRO A 333 19.43 7.65 -10.20
CA PRO A 333 19.43 7.97 -8.79
C PRO A 333 18.02 7.94 -8.20
N MET A 334 17.95 7.66 -6.91
CA MET A 334 16.75 7.99 -6.14
C MET A 334 16.56 9.51 -6.17
N ARG A 335 15.31 9.96 -6.25
CA ARG A 335 14.98 11.38 -6.34
C ARG A 335 14.09 11.83 -5.19
N PHE A 336 14.18 13.10 -4.82
CA PHE A 336 13.30 13.73 -3.83
C PHE A 336 12.62 14.96 -4.41
N LEU A 337 11.29 14.99 -4.31
CA LEU A 337 10.53 16.23 -4.44
C LEU A 337 10.16 16.73 -3.04
N ILE A 338 10.32 18.03 -2.84
CA ILE A 338 9.97 18.69 -1.57
C ILE A 338 8.92 19.75 -1.88
N PHE A 339 7.75 19.62 -1.25
CA PHE A 339 6.62 20.52 -1.41
C PHE A 339 6.43 21.36 -0.14
N ASN A 340 6.42 22.68 -0.28
CA ASN A 340 6.19 23.60 0.82
C ASN A 340 4.68 23.75 1.06
N LYS A 341 4.21 23.29 2.23
CA LYS A 341 2.79 23.31 2.61
C LYS A 341 2.24 24.72 2.78
N LYS A 342 3.08 25.69 3.16
CA LYS A 342 2.68 27.08 3.42
C LYS A 342 2.52 27.86 2.13
N THR A 343 3.45 27.70 1.20
CA THR A 343 3.44 28.46 -0.07
C THR A 343 2.69 27.74 -1.19
N GLY A 344 2.48 26.42 -1.05
CA GLY A 344 1.89 25.61 -2.11
C GLY A 344 2.82 25.41 -3.32
N GLN A 345 4.14 25.51 -3.11
CA GLN A 345 5.15 25.46 -4.18
C GLN A 345 6.19 24.36 -3.93
N TRP A 346 6.75 23.84 -5.01
CA TRP A 346 7.91 22.96 -4.97
C TRP A 346 9.16 23.74 -4.55
N SER A 347 9.92 23.21 -3.59
CA SER A 347 11.12 23.87 -3.07
C SER A 347 12.25 23.94 -4.11
N THR A 348 12.23 23.07 -5.13
CA THR A 348 13.21 23.03 -6.22
C THR A 348 12.54 22.84 -7.57
N GLN A 349 13.15 23.38 -8.63
CA GLN A 349 12.66 23.18 -10.01
C GLN A 349 12.92 21.75 -10.50
N LYS A 350 14.03 21.14 -10.08
CA LYS A 350 14.40 19.75 -10.36
C LYS A 350 14.40 18.93 -9.06
N PRO A 351 14.14 17.62 -9.11
CA PRO A 351 14.23 16.78 -7.92
C PRO A 351 15.66 16.78 -7.39
N LEU A 352 15.82 16.63 -6.07
CA LEU A 352 17.14 16.35 -5.49
C LEU A 352 17.51 14.90 -5.81
N GLU A 353 18.76 14.64 -6.15
CA GLU A 353 19.21 13.31 -6.57
C GLU A 353 20.17 12.70 -5.55
N VAL A 354 20.00 11.40 -5.27
CA VAL A 354 20.84 10.62 -4.37
C VAL A 354 21.25 9.32 -5.06
N PHE A 355 22.56 9.05 -5.04
CA PHE A 355 23.15 7.79 -5.52
C PHE A 355 23.56 6.90 -4.34
N PRO A 356 23.58 5.56 -4.50
CA PRO A 356 23.16 4.78 -5.68
C PRO A 356 21.64 4.80 -5.94
N SER A 357 21.19 4.08 -6.97
CA SER A 357 19.76 3.76 -7.15
C SER A 357 19.23 3.04 -5.91
N MET A 358 18.01 3.40 -5.49
CA MET A 358 17.41 2.85 -4.27
C MET A 358 15.92 2.63 -4.44
N PHE A 359 15.43 1.65 -3.69
CA PHE A 359 14.01 1.44 -3.44
C PHE A 359 13.68 1.83 -2.00
N VAL A 360 12.64 2.64 -1.82
CA VAL A 360 12.16 3.07 -0.51
C VAL A 360 10.72 2.63 -0.36
N THR A 361 10.46 1.84 0.68
CA THR A 361 9.10 1.39 0.99
C THR A 361 8.45 2.27 2.03
N HIS A 362 9.11 2.52 3.16
CA HIS A 362 8.52 3.21 4.32
C HIS A 362 9.43 4.32 4.82
N GLN A 363 8.84 5.43 5.25
CA GLN A 363 9.55 6.45 6.03
C GLN A 363 9.18 6.32 7.50
N LEU A 364 10.17 6.58 8.35
CA LEU A 364 10.02 6.56 9.81
C LEU A 364 9.50 7.91 10.30
N ASN A 365 10.24 8.98 10.01
CA ASN A 365 9.85 10.34 10.38
C ASN A 365 10.63 11.40 9.58
N ALA A 366 10.22 12.67 9.67
CA ALA A 366 11.00 13.80 9.21
C ALA A 366 10.85 15.01 10.13
N PHE A 367 11.88 15.83 10.23
CA PHE A 367 11.87 17.08 11.01
C PHE A 367 12.78 18.15 10.41
N GLU A 368 12.51 19.40 10.77
CA GLU A 368 13.30 20.57 10.39
C GLU A 368 14.20 20.99 11.57
N ASN A 369 15.47 21.24 11.28
CA ASN A 369 16.39 21.84 12.24
C ASN A 369 16.39 23.38 12.13
N PRO A 370 16.72 24.09 13.22
CA PRO A 370 16.82 25.55 13.21
C PRO A 370 17.83 26.14 12.22
N ASP A 371 18.82 25.34 11.78
CA ASP A 371 19.81 25.74 10.78
C ASP A 371 19.30 25.64 9.33
N GLY A 372 18.05 25.21 9.14
CA GLY A 372 17.42 25.03 7.82
C GLY A 372 17.59 23.63 7.22
N THR A 373 18.28 22.71 7.91
CA THR A 373 18.43 21.32 7.46
C THR A 373 17.14 20.52 7.68
N ILE A 374 16.80 19.66 6.74
CA ILE A 374 15.67 18.72 6.87
C ILE A 374 16.23 17.31 7.04
N TYR A 375 15.80 16.62 8.08
CA TYR A 375 16.10 15.21 8.32
C TYR A 375 14.88 14.37 7.91
N ALA A 376 15.11 13.30 7.16
CA ALA A 376 14.07 12.36 6.74
C ALA A 376 14.60 10.93 6.84
N ASP A 377 14.10 10.20 7.84
CA ASP A 377 14.54 8.83 8.14
C ASP A 377 13.67 7.84 7.36
N MET A 378 14.30 6.89 6.67
CA MET A 378 13.59 5.98 5.78
C MET A 378 14.24 4.61 5.67
N VAL A 379 13.42 3.60 5.41
CA VAL A 379 13.85 2.23 5.14
C VAL A 379 14.09 2.11 3.64
N SER A 380 15.37 2.13 3.28
CA SER A 380 15.82 1.95 1.91
C SER A 380 16.44 0.58 1.72
N ASP A 381 16.24 0.04 0.52
CA ASP A 381 17.00 -1.09 0.01
C ASP A 381 17.69 -0.65 -1.29
N SER A 382 18.95 -1.03 -1.44
CA SER A 382 19.69 -0.88 -2.68
C SER A 382 19.86 -2.28 -3.22
N PRO A 383 19.45 -2.58 -4.48
CA PRO A 383 19.80 -3.85 -5.07
C PRO A 383 21.31 -4.00 -4.94
N ARG A 384 21.75 -5.05 -4.24
CA ARG A 384 23.17 -5.41 -4.26
C ARG A 384 23.46 -5.73 -5.71
N GLY A 385 24.40 -5.02 -6.31
CA GLY A 385 24.85 -5.30 -7.67
C GLY A 385 25.01 -6.80 -7.84
N SER A 386 24.23 -7.36 -8.76
CA SER A 386 24.31 -8.76 -9.15
C SER A 386 25.66 -9.07 -9.77
#